data_AF-A0A1P8JVH1-F1
#
_entry.id   AF-A0A1P8JVH1-F1
#
_cell.length_a   1.000
_cell.length_b   1.000
_cell.length_c   1.000
_cell.angle_alpha   90.00
_cell.angle_beta   90.00
_cell.angle_gamma   90.00
#
_symmetry.space_group_name_H-M   'P 1'
#
loop_
_entity.id
_entity.type
_entity.pdbx_description
1 polymer ?
#
loop_
_entity_poly.entity_id
_entity_poly.type
_entity_poly.pdbx_seq_one_letter_code
_entity_poly.pdbx_strand_id
1 'polypeptide(L)'
;MRVASDPKYGFAKESAIRVGPRSSAVFHIQYLNALRGPNGEPITYERLGACCDFQTANSPFAGGGLLDIYRVRVDGTSEDVFLFVNMYDPGPPELPAGFTQRK
;
A
#
# COMPACT_ATOMS: atom_id res chain seq x y z
N MET A 1 13.43 -3.53 0.54
CA MET A 1 12.52 -2.96 -0.47
C MET A 1 13.25 -1.84 -1.19
N ARG A 2 13.02 -1.67 -2.49
CA ARG A 2 13.58 -0.55 -3.28
C ARG A 2 12.48 0.45 -3.59
N VAL A 3 12.81 1.71 -3.82
CA VAL A 3 11.80 2.68 -4.31
C VAL A 3 11.37 2.28 -5.72
N ALA A 4 10.07 2.29 -5.97
CA ALA A 4 9.49 1.99 -7.27
C ALA A 4 9.96 3.01 -8.33
N SER A 5 10.14 2.54 -9.57
CA SER A 5 10.47 3.43 -10.68
C SER A 5 9.26 4.23 -11.18
N ASP A 6 8.04 3.70 -10.99
CA ASP A 6 6.80 4.42 -11.27
C ASP A 6 6.50 5.40 -10.11
N PRO A 7 6.50 6.72 -10.35
CA PRO A 7 6.18 7.70 -9.32
C PRO A 7 4.73 7.62 -8.83
N LYS A 8 3.83 6.92 -9.54
CA LYS A 8 2.44 6.71 -9.14
C LYS A 8 2.24 5.45 -8.30
N TYR A 9 3.29 4.65 -8.08
CA TYR A 9 3.19 3.41 -7.32
C TYR A 9 2.65 3.68 -5.90
N GLY A 10 1.52 3.06 -5.59
CA GLY A 10 0.75 3.25 -4.36
C GLY A 10 -0.16 4.47 -4.33
N PHE A 11 0.06 5.49 -5.15
CA PHE A 11 -0.74 6.73 -5.15
C PHE A 11 -1.90 6.72 -6.16
N ALA A 12 -1.91 5.76 -7.08
CA ALA A 12 -2.97 5.58 -8.07
C ALA A 12 -3.55 4.17 -8.00
N LYS A 13 -4.83 4.03 -8.39
CA LYS A 13 -5.54 2.74 -8.38
C LYS A 13 -4.88 1.73 -9.31
N GLU A 14 -4.46 2.19 -10.48
CA GLU A 14 -3.85 1.38 -11.54
C GLU A 14 -2.45 0.90 -11.14
N SER A 15 -1.78 1.64 -10.25
CA SER A 15 -0.46 1.33 -9.70
C SER A 15 -0.52 0.99 -8.19
N ALA A 16 -1.60 0.36 -7.73
CA ALA A 16 -1.76 0.02 -6.31
C ALA A 16 -0.64 -0.90 -5.79
N ILE A 17 -0.30 -0.74 -4.51
CA ILE A 17 0.71 -1.58 -3.84
C ILE A 17 0.13 -2.99 -3.70
N ARG A 18 0.84 -3.97 -4.23
CA ARG A 18 0.44 -5.38 -4.21
C ARG A 18 1.12 -6.08 -3.04
N VAL A 19 0.34 -6.33 -1.98
CA VAL A 19 0.81 -6.95 -0.73
C VAL A 19 0.21 -8.33 -0.50
N GLY A 20 -0.51 -8.87 -1.48
CA GLY A 20 -1.08 -10.21 -1.40
C GLY A 20 -0.01 -11.30 -1.27
N PRO A 21 -0.43 -12.56 -1.05
CA PRO A 21 -1.81 -13.04 -1.15
C PRO A 21 -2.70 -12.70 0.06
N ARG A 22 -4.02 -12.58 -0.19
CA ARG A 22 -5.05 -12.27 0.82
C ARG A 22 -5.11 -13.30 1.97
N SER A 23 -4.64 -14.53 1.73
CA SER A 23 -4.60 -15.60 2.73
C SER A 23 -3.87 -15.19 4.02
N SER A 24 -3.01 -14.17 3.95
CA SER A 24 -2.36 -13.56 5.09
C SER A 24 -2.90 -12.14 5.32
N ALA A 25 -3.83 -12.02 6.28
CA ALA A 25 -4.35 -10.72 6.70
C ALA A 25 -3.30 -9.79 7.31
N VAL A 26 -2.03 -10.23 7.46
CA VAL A 26 -0.97 -9.45 8.09
C VAL A 26 -0.02 -8.76 7.09
N PHE A 27 0.00 -9.15 5.81
CA PHE A 27 1.02 -8.62 4.88
C PHE A 27 0.87 -7.12 4.61
N HIS A 28 -0.35 -6.62 4.48
CA HIS A 28 -0.58 -5.17 4.36
C HIS A 28 -0.10 -4.41 5.60
N ILE A 29 -0.33 -4.96 6.80
CA ILE A 29 0.11 -4.37 8.07
C ILE A 29 1.65 -4.37 8.15
N GLN A 30 2.28 -5.48 7.78
CA GLN A 30 3.74 -5.60 7.75
C GLN A 30 4.37 -4.60 6.77
N TYR A 31 3.79 -4.47 5.58
CA TYR A 31 4.23 -3.50 4.59
C TYR A 31 4.12 -2.07 5.13
N LEU A 32 2.96 -1.68 5.66
CA LEU A 32 2.74 -0.34 6.22
C LEU A 32 3.65 -0.06 7.42
N ASN A 33 3.86 -1.04 8.31
CA ASN A 33 4.76 -0.91 9.46
C ASN A 33 6.24 -0.77 9.06
N ALA A 34 6.61 -1.26 7.87
CA ALA A 34 7.93 -1.13 7.32
C ALA A 34 8.15 0.22 6.60
N LEU A 35 7.10 0.99 6.28
CA LEU A 35 7.24 2.30 5.66
C LEU A 35 7.75 3.34 6.65
N ARG A 36 8.55 4.27 6.15
CA ARG A 36 9.03 5.47 6.85
C ARG A 36 9.00 6.66 5.90
N GLY A 37 8.99 7.87 6.46
CA GLY A 37 9.15 9.10 5.70
C GLY A 37 10.49 9.18 4.94
N PRO A 38 10.70 10.23 4.14
CA PRO A 38 11.88 10.39 3.29
C PRO A 38 13.20 10.39 4.07
N ASN A 39 13.19 10.81 5.34
CA ASN A 39 14.37 10.82 6.21
C ASN A 39 14.32 9.74 7.31
N GLY A 40 13.38 8.80 7.23
CA GLY A 40 13.24 7.71 8.20
C GLY A 40 12.23 8.00 9.32
N GLU A 41 11.43 9.05 9.18
CA GLU A 41 10.40 9.43 10.15
C GLU A 41 9.35 8.31 10.31
N PRO A 42 8.84 8.07 11.53
CA PRO A 42 7.70 7.18 11.73
C PRO A 42 6.49 7.64 10.91
N ILE A 43 5.64 6.68 10.55
CA ILE A 43 4.33 6.97 9.97
C ILE A 43 3.22 6.49 10.90
N THR A 44 2.08 7.14 10.81
CA THR A 44 0.80 6.61 11.28
C THR A 44 -0.09 6.34 10.09
N TYR A 45 -1.00 5.37 10.20
CA TYR A 45 -1.92 5.07 9.13
C TYR A 45 -3.28 4.62 9.66
N GLU A 46 -4.31 4.91 8.87
CA GLU A 46 -5.69 4.51 9.10
C GLU A 46 -6.28 3.95 7.82
N ARG A 47 -6.97 2.81 7.92
CA ARG A 47 -7.72 2.25 6.80
C ARG A 47 -9.04 3.01 6.65
N LEU A 48 -9.23 3.69 5.53
CA LEU A 48 -10.45 4.43 5.24
C LEU A 48 -11.59 3.54 4.70
N GLY A 49 -11.24 2.39 4.14
CA GLY A 49 -12.21 1.44 3.61
C GLY A 49 -11.75 0.80 2.30
N ALA A 50 -12.64 -0.02 1.74
CA ALA A 50 -12.46 -0.61 0.43
C ALA A 50 -13.05 0.32 -0.65
N CYS A 51 -12.40 0.36 -1.80
CA CYS A 51 -12.84 1.08 -2.99
C CYS A 51 -12.47 0.27 -4.23
N CYS A 52 -12.80 0.82 -5.40
CA CYS A 52 -12.07 0.57 -6.63
C CYS A 52 -12.03 -0.91 -6.99
N ASP A 53 -13.09 -1.36 -7.66
CA ASP A 53 -13.13 -2.70 -8.20
C ASP A 53 -12.05 -2.90 -9.26
N PHE A 54 -11.48 -4.10 -9.25
CA PHE A 54 -10.52 -4.55 -10.24
C PHE A 54 -10.66 -6.06 -10.45
N GLN A 55 -10.23 -6.54 -11.61
CA GLN A 55 -10.28 -7.97 -11.91
C GLN A 55 -9.06 -8.68 -11.33
N THR A 56 -9.30 -9.81 -10.66
CA THR A 56 -8.23 -10.70 -10.19
C THR A 56 -8.77 -12.12 -9.98
N ALA A 57 -7.94 -13.11 -10.28
CA ALA A 57 -8.21 -14.51 -9.96
C ALA A 57 -7.86 -14.87 -8.50
N ASN A 58 -7.17 -13.99 -7.78
CA ASN A 58 -6.71 -14.22 -6.41
C ASN A 58 -7.72 -13.76 -5.33
N SER A 59 -8.93 -13.37 -5.76
CA SER A 59 -10.03 -13.00 -4.88
C SER A 59 -10.98 -14.17 -4.66
N PRO A 60 -11.52 -14.35 -3.42
CA PRO A 60 -12.59 -15.30 -3.16
C PRO A 60 -13.91 -14.90 -3.81
N PHE A 61 -14.05 -13.64 -4.24
CA PHE A 61 -15.22 -13.17 -4.98
C PHE A 61 -14.98 -13.38 -6.48
N ALA A 62 -15.88 -14.13 -7.13
CA ALA A 62 -15.80 -14.64 -8.49
C ALA A 62 -15.20 -13.67 -9.55
N GLY A 63 -13.86 -13.60 -9.63
CA GLY A 63 -13.11 -12.85 -10.64
C GLY A 63 -12.84 -11.37 -10.34
N GLY A 64 -13.15 -10.86 -9.14
CA GLY A 64 -12.99 -9.44 -8.81
C GLY A 64 -12.59 -9.17 -7.35
N GLY A 65 -11.84 -8.11 -7.14
CA GLY A 65 -11.42 -7.62 -5.82
C GLY A 65 -11.68 -6.12 -5.66
N LEU A 66 -11.55 -5.63 -4.43
CA LEU A 66 -11.58 -4.20 -4.10
C LEU A 66 -10.23 -3.79 -3.49
N LEU A 67 -9.69 -2.65 -3.91
CA LEU A 67 -8.52 -2.08 -3.26
C LEU A 67 -8.89 -1.49 -1.90
N ASP A 68 -7.94 -1.42 -0.99
CA ASP A 68 -8.10 -0.68 0.26
C ASP A 68 -7.34 0.64 0.21
N ILE A 69 -7.96 1.69 0.75
CA ILE A 69 -7.33 3.01 0.88
C ILE A 69 -6.82 3.17 2.31
N TYR A 70 -5.55 3.51 2.44
CA TYR A 70 -4.94 3.92 3.69
C TYR A 70 -4.62 5.40 3.63
N ARG A 71 -5.09 6.14 4.63
CA ARG A 71 -4.55 7.46 4.95
C ARG A 71 -3.28 7.26 5.75
N VAL A 72 -2.19 7.86 5.30
CA VAL A 72 -0.86 7.78 5.89
C VAL A 72 -0.39 9.18 6.23
N ARG A 73 0.16 9.36 7.43
CA ARG A 73 0.80 10.61 7.84
C ARG A 73 2.21 10.36 8.30
N VAL A 74 3.16 11.12 7.75
CA VAL A 74 4.56 11.13 8.18
C VAL A 74 4.69 12.05 9.39
N ASP A 75 5.37 11.59 10.43
CA ASP A 75 5.58 12.40 11.63
C ASP A 75 6.31 13.71 11.28
N GLY A 76 5.90 14.81 11.93
CA GLY A 76 6.38 16.16 11.61
C GLY A 76 5.76 16.80 10.36
N THR A 77 4.80 16.16 9.68
CA THR A 77 4.06 16.74 8.55
C THR A 77 2.57 16.91 8.87
N SER A 78 1.92 17.91 8.25
CA SER A 78 0.47 18.13 8.35
C SER A 78 -0.33 17.54 7.19
N GLU A 79 0.34 17.07 6.14
CA GLU A 79 -0.29 16.56 4.94
C GLU A 79 -0.57 15.05 5.04
N ASP A 80 -1.75 14.67 4.55
CA ASP A 80 -2.15 13.27 4.42
C ASP A 80 -1.77 12.72 3.06
N VAL A 81 -1.22 11.51 3.06
CA VAL A 81 -0.89 10.74 1.87
C VAL A 81 -1.87 9.57 1.78
N PHE A 82 -2.44 9.35 0.60
CA PHE A 82 -3.39 8.25 0.39
C PHE A 82 -2.73 7.14 -0.41
N LEU A 83 -2.69 5.93 0.16
CA LEU A 83 -2.14 4.76 -0.49
C LEU A 83 -3.24 3.75 -0.85
N PHE A 84 -3.23 3.31 -2.10
CA PHE A 84 -4.08 2.23 -2.61
C PHE A 84 -3.34 0.90 -2.46
N VAL A 85 -3.98 -0.06 -1.82
CA VAL A 85 -3.39 -1.36 -1.49
C VAL A 85 -4.25 -2.49 -2.05
N ASN A 86 -3.64 -3.30 -2.91
CA ASN A 86 -4.17 -4.56 -3.39
C ASN A 86 -3.73 -5.68 -2.44
N MET A 87 -4.67 -6.22 -1.68
CA MET A 87 -4.42 -7.31 -0.72
C MET A 87 -4.43 -8.70 -1.35
N TYR A 88 -4.75 -8.85 -2.63
CA TYR A 88 -5.01 -10.12 -3.28
C TYR A 88 -3.81 -10.59 -4.08
N ASP A 89 -3.25 -9.70 -4.90
CA ASP A 89 -2.16 -10.05 -5.80
C ASP A 89 -0.81 -9.83 -5.11
N PRO A 90 0.15 -10.76 -5.24
CA PRO A 90 1.51 -10.52 -4.83
C PRO A 90 2.19 -9.52 -5.78
N GLY A 91 3.09 -8.71 -5.22
CA GLY A 91 3.85 -7.71 -5.95
C GLY A 91 5.33 -7.74 -5.64
N PRO A 92 6.13 -6.98 -6.41
CA PRO A 92 7.53 -6.78 -6.06
C PRO A 92 7.64 -6.02 -4.72
N PRO A 93 8.72 -6.24 -3.94
CA PRO A 93 8.95 -5.58 -2.66
C PRO A 93 9.44 -4.13 -2.88
N GLU A 94 8.54 -3.27 -3.37
CA GLU A 94 8.82 -1.87 -3.72
C GLU A 94 8.15 -0.89 -2.77
N LEU A 95 8.75 0.29 -2.61
CA LEU A 95 8.26 1.41 -1.80
C LEU A 95 7.65 2.49 -2.72
N PRO A 96 6.61 3.23 -2.28
CA PRO A 96 6.14 4.42 -2.99
C PRO A 96 7.24 5.49 -3.01
N ALA A 97 7.25 6.32 -4.05
CA ALA A 97 8.18 7.43 -4.13
C ALA A 97 8.06 8.35 -2.90
N GLY A 98 9.20 8.80 -2.35
CA GLY A 98 9.23 9.62 -1.13
C GLY A 98 9.17 8.84 0.19
N PHE A 99 9.01 7.51 0.16
CA PHE A 99 9.09 6.67 1.35
C PHE A 99 10.42 5.91 1.43
N THR A 100 10.83 5.61 2.65
CA THR A 100 11.96 4.72 2.95
C THR A 100 11.49 3.48 3.71
N GLN A 101 12.39 2.51 3.89
CA GLN A 101 12.12 1.33 4.70
C GLN A 101 12.69 1.52 6.11
N ARG A 102 11.93 1.10 7.12
CA ARG A 102 12.40 0.92 8.49
C ARG A 102 13.61 -0.03 8.51
N LYS A 103 14.74 0.47 9.00
CA LYS A 103 15.94 -0.34 9.25
C LYS A 103 15.72 -1.30 10.42
#